data_AF-A0A971RZW2-F1
#
_entry.id   AF-A0A971RZW2-F1
#
_cell.length_a   1.000
_cell.length_b   1.000
_cell.length_c   1.000
_cell.angle_alpha   90.00
_cell.angle_beta   90.00
_cell.angle_gamma   90.00
#
_symmetry.space_group_name_H-M   'P 1'
#
loop_
_entity.id
_entity.type
_entity.pdbx_description
1 polymer ?
#
loop_
_entity_poly.entity_id
_entity_poly.type
_entity_poly.pdbx_seq_one_letter_code
_entity_poly.pdbx_strand_id
1 'polypeptide(L)'
;MKKGKNTAEILNGDGEFDDMELLSEGGDQERTLVLKAAPRSRRVQLIAQGAKEMRCICCNRIRPLAGAEEFEEGWVCEDCVPEMLEGPR
;
A
#
# COMPACT_ATOMS: atom_id res chain seq x y z
N MET A 1 -23.28 -19.82 -21.78
CA MET A 1 -22.47 -19.06 -20.79
C MET A 1 -22.46 -19.83 -19.49
N LYS A 2 -21.30 -20.31 -19.02
CA LYS A 2 -21.18 -21.10 -17.78
C LYS A 2 -21.05 -20.13 -16.60
N LYS A 3 -22.08 -20.04 -15.75
CA LYS A 3 -22.04 -19.32 -14.47
C LYS A 3 -21.04 -20.04 -13.56
N GLY A 4 -19.93 -19.39 -13.22
CA GLY A 4 -18.99 -19.88 -12.22
C GLY A 4 -19.69 -19.99 -10.86
N LYS A 5 -19.61 -21.16 -10.22
CA LYS A 5 -20.17 -21.38 -8.88
C LYS A 5 -19.19 -20.82 -7.85
N ASN A 6 -19.66 -19.91 -7.00
CA ASN A 6 -18.90 -19.37 -5.87
C ASN A 6 -18.79 -20.46 -4.77
N THR A 7 -17.59 -20.67 -4.22
CA THR A 7 -17.26 -21.72 -3.24
C THR A 7 -17.10 -21.18 -1.81
N ALA A 8 -17.65 -20.01 -1.50
CA ALA A 8 -17.64 -19.49 -0.13
C ALA A 8 -18.53 -20.35 0.78
N GLU A 9 -17.91 -20.99 1.78
CA GLU A 9 -18.61 -21.71 2.84
C GLU A 9 -19.02 -20.72 3.94
N ILE A 10 -20.32 -20.63 4.24
CA ILE A 10 -20.84 -19.84 5.36
C ILE A 10 -20.95 -20.78 6.56
N LEU A 11 -20.10 -20.57 7.57
CA LEU A 11 -20.18 -21.30 8.83
C LEU A 11 -21.38 -20.76 9.61
N ASN A 12 -22.45 -21.55 9.69
CA ASN A 12 -23.61 -21.27 10.55
C ASN A 12 -23.16 -21.32 12.01
N GLY A 13 -22.89 -20.15 12.59
CA GLY A 13 -22.86 -19.98 14.05
C GLY A 13 -24.28 -19.88 14.56
N ASP A 14 -24.68 -20.82 15.41
CA ASP A 14 -25.93 -20.89 16.18
C ASP A 14 -25.97 -19.89 17.36
N GLY A 15 -25.34 -18.73 17.17
CA GLY A 15 -25.48 -17.61 18.09
C GLY A 15 -26.85 -16.97 17.87
N GLU A 16 -27.72 -17.07 18.87
CA GLU A 16 -28.93 -16.29 19.02
C GLU A 16 -28.57 -14.80 18.83
N PHE A 17 -28.79 -14.27 17.63
CA PHE A 17 -28.67 -12.84 17.39
C PHE A 17 -29.92 -12.22 18.01
N ASP A 18 -29.78 -11.68 19.22
CA ASP A 18 -30.74 -10.71 19.76
C ASP A 18 -31.07 -9.73 18.64
N ASP A 19 -32.36 -9.62 18.29
CA ASP A 19 -32.91 -8.68 17.33
C ASP A 19 -32.50 -7.27 17.75
N MET A 20 -31.33 -6.82 17.26
CA MET A 20 -30.92 -5.43 17.38
C MET A 20 -31.79 -4.65 16.41
N GLU A 21 -32.92 -4.21 16.95
CA GLU A 21 -33.88 -3.27 16.37
C GLU A 21 -33.09 -2.11 15.75
N LEU A 22 -32.88 -2.16 14.42
CA LEU A 22 -32.39 -1.05 13.63
C LEU A 22 -33.50 -0.01 13.60
N LEU A 23 -33.62 0.75 14.70
CA LEU A 23 -34.43 1.95 14.79
C LEU A 23 -33.96 2.91 13.70
N SER A 24 -34.65 2.84 12.57
CA SER A 24 -34.55 3.77 11.46
C SER A 24 -35.28 5.05 11.85
N GLU A 25 -34.71 5.78 12.82
CA GLU A 25 -35.16 7.10 13.23
C GLU A 25 -33.95 8.04 13.31
N GLY A 26 -33.57 8.56 12.15
CA GLY A 26 -32.52 9.57 12.02
C GLY A 26 -32.22 9.77 10.55
N GLY A 27 -32.77 10.85 9.97
CA GLY A 27 -32.90 11.09 8.54
C GLY A 27 -31.63 10.86 7.72
N ASP A 28 -31.84 10.57 6.43
CA ASP A 28 -30.84 10.34 5.36
C ASP A 28 -29.48 11.00 5.64
N GLN A 29 -28.64 10.35 6.45
CA GLN A 29 -27.24 10.65 6.51
C GLN A 29 -26.65 9.98 5.29
N GLU A 30 -26.68 10.71 4.18
CA GLU A 30 -25.92 10.38 2.98
C GLU A 30 -24.47 10.13 3.40
N ARG A 31 -24.06 8.85 3.44
CA ARG A 31 -22.72 8.45 3.86
C ARG A 31 -21.74 8.83 2.75
N THR A 32 -21.21 10.04 2.80
CA THR A 32 -20.18 10.48 1.85
C THR A 32 -18.85 9.81 2.16
N LEU A 33 -18.33 9.01 1.22
CA LEU A 33 -16.98 8.49 1.30
C LEU A 33 -15.98 9.59 0.94
N VAL A 34 -15.13 9.98 1.88
CA VAL A 34 -14.03 10.94 1.64
C VAL A 34 -12.74 10.16 1.41
N LEU A 35 -12.17 10.29 0.21
CA LEU A 35 -10.83 9.78 -0.07
C LEU A 35 -9.82 10.61 0.74
N LYS A 36 -9.13 9.97 1.68
CA LYS A 36 -8.03 10.60 2.41
C LYS A 36 -6.86 10.87 1.45
N ALA A 37 -6.11 11.93 1.72
CA ALA A 37 -4.92 12.24 0.93
C ALA A 37 -3.94 11.05 0.93
N ALA A 38 -3.30 10.81 -0.22
CA ALA A 38 -2.26 9.81 -0.31
C ALA A 38 -1.10 10.18 0.65
N PRO A 39 -0.46 9.19 1.29
CA PRO A 39 0.72 9.44 2.11
C PRO A 39 1.79 10.16 1.28
N ARG A 40 2.58 11.03 1.92
CA ARG A 40 3.75 11.64 1.25
C ARG A 40 4.70 10.53 0.79
N SER A 41 5.32 10.70 -0.39
CA SER A 41 6.32 9.74 -0.87
C SER A 41 7.42 9.54 0.18
N ARG A 42 7.94 8.31 0.27
CA ARG A 42 8.96 7.94 1.26
C ARG A 42 10.23 8.79 1.09
N ARG A 43 10.57 9.14 -0.16
CA ARG A 43 11.63 10.11 -0.49
C ARG A 43 11.48 11.44 0.26
N VAL A 44 10.29 12.04 0.17
CA VAL A 44 10.03 13.36 0.77
C VAL A 44 10.14 13.28 2.30
N GLN A 45 9.71 12.17 2.89
CA GLN A 45 9.84 11.95 4.33
C GLN A 45 11.31 11.84 4.77
N LEU A 46 12.12 11.07 4.04
CA LEU A 46 13.56 10.92 4.31
C LEU A 46 14.31 12.25 4.17
N ILE A 47 14.03 13.01 3.12
CA ILE A 47 14.65 14.33 2.91
C ILE A 47 14.23 15.30 4.03
N ALA A 48 12.97 15.30 4.44
CA ALA A 48 12.49 16.12 5.56
C ALA A 48 13.16 15.75 6.90
N GLN A 49 13.55 14.50 7.06
CA GLN A 49 14.33 14.02 8.21
C GLN A 49 15.85 14.33 8.11
N GLY A 50 16.28 14.95 7.00
CA GLY A 50 17.68 15.31 6.78
C GLY A 50 18.56 14.18 6.24
N ALA A 51 17.96 13.09 5.73
CA ALA A 51 18.73 12.00 5.12
C ALA A 51 19.42 12.49 3.83
N LYS A 52 20.74 12.33 3.78
CA LYS A 52 21.57 12.65 2.59
C LYS A 52 22.07 11.41 1.87
N GLU A 53 22.07 10.27 2.56
CA GLU A 53 22.63 9.00 2.10
C GLU A 53 21.64 7.87 2.39
N MET A 54 21.73 6.80 1.62
CA MET A 54 20.99 5.57 1.83
C MET A 54 21.90 4.37 1.58
N ARG A 55 21.42 3.16 1.87
CA ARG A 55 22.12 1.92 1.52
C ARG A 55 21.47 1.31 0.28
N CYS A 56 22.25 1.10 -0.77
CA CYS A 56 21.74 0.55 -2.03
C CYS A 56 21.48 -0.94 -1.85
N ILE A 57 20.29 -1.43 -2.23
CA ILE A 57 19.94 -2.85 -2.14
C ILE A 57 20.74 -3.72 -3.13
N CYS A 58 21.15 -3.17 -4.28
CA CYS A 58 21.93 -3.91 -5.29
C CYS A 58 23.40 -4.07 -4.88
N CYS A 59 24.10 -2.96 -4.60
CA CYS A 59 25.54 -3.00 -4.32
C CYS A 59 25.89 -3.02 -2.82
N ASN A 60 24.90 -2.91 -1.93
CA ASN A 60 25.07 -2.92 -0.46
C ASN A 60 26.00 -1.85 0.13
N ARG A 61 26.31 -0.79 -0.65
CA ARG A 61 27.13 0.36 -0.24
C ARG A 61 26.27 1.55 0.15
N ILE A 62 26.80 2.38 1.05
CA ILE A 62 26.21 3.69 1.34
C ILE A 62 26.48 4.61 0.15
N ARG A 63 25.42 5.23 -0.39
CA ARG A 63 25.48 6.14 -1.53
C ARG A 63 24.59 7.36 -1.28
N PRO A 64 24.81 8.47 -1.99
CA PRO A 64 23.93 9.63 -1.91
C PRO A 64 22.48 9.25 -2.20
N LEU A 65 21.55 9.87 -1.46
CA LEU A 65 20.12 9.79 -1.74
C LEU A 65 19.74 10.61 -2.98
N ALA A 66 20.58 11.58 -3.36
CA ALA A 66 20.50 12.26 -4.65
C ALA A 66 20.71 11.24 -5.78
N GLY A 67 19.81 11.20 -6.75
CA GLY A 67 19.87 10.25 -7.88
C GLY A 67 19.46 8.82 -7.56
N ALA A 68 19.25 8.46 -6.29
CA ALA A 68 18.73 7.14 -5.94
C ALA A 68 17.25 6.97 -6.37
N GLU A 69 16.85 5.77 -6.74
CA GLU A 69 15.47 5.42 -7.09
C GLU A 69 14.86 4.53 -6.00
N GLU A 70 13.55 4.69 -5.75
CA GLU A 70 12.82 3.89 -4.77
C GLU A 70 12.11 2.72 -5.48
N PHE A 71 12.42 1.50 -5.05
CA PHE A 71 11.78 0.25 -5.46
C PHE A 71 11.02 -0.35 -4.26
N GLU A 72 10.15 -1.33 -4.53
CA GLU A 72 9.36 -2.01 -3.48
C GLU A 72 10.25 -2.63 -2.39
N GLU A 73 11.40 -3.17 -2.79
CA GLU A 73 12.37 -3.84 -1.90
C GLU A 73 13.29 -2.85 -1.17
N GLY A 74 13.39 -1.61 -1.62
CA GLY A 74 14.26 -0.59 -1.02
C GLY A 74 14.81 0.42 -2.01
N TRP A 75 15.96 1.02 -1.67
CA TRP A 75 16.58 2.08 -2.45
C TRP A 75 17.71 1.56 -3.33
N VAL A 76 17.76 2.04 -4.57
CA VAL A 76 18.79 1.69 -5.56
C VAL A 76 19.56 2.95 -5.93
N CYS A 77 20.90 2.91 -5.88
CA CYS A 77 21.71 4.06 -6.28
C CYS A 77 21.70 4.25 -7.80
N GLU A 78 21.93 5.48 -8.26
CA GLU A 78 21.99 5.87 -9.68
C GLU A 78 22.81 4.89 -10.56
N ASP A 79 23.98 4.44 -10.06
CA ASP A 79 24.84 3.48 -10.76
C ASP A 79 24.17 2.12 -11.03
N CYS A 80 23.26 1.68 -10.15
CA CYS A 80 22.62 0.35 -10.21
C CYS A 80 21.21 0.39 -10.82
N VAL A 81 20.61 1.57 -10.99
CA VAL A 81 19.29 1.72 -11.63
C VAL A 81 19.24 1.09 -13.03
N PRO A 82 20.27 1.25 -13.91
CA PRO A 82 20.24 0.65 -15.24
C PRO A 82 20.09 -0.87 -15.21
N GLU A 83 20.75 -1.55 -14.28
CA GLU A 83 20.70 -3.01 -14.15
C GLU A 83 19.31 -3.53 -13.72
N MET A 84 18.51 -2.69 -13.07
CA MET A 84 17.15 -3.04 -12.64
C MET A 84 16.08 -2.75 -13.70
N LEU A 85 16.34 -1.81 -14.62
CA LEU A 85 15.42 -1.47 -15.71
C LEU A 85 15.62 -2.38 -16.92
N GLU A 86 16.85 -2.85 -17.14
CA GLU A 86 17.15 -3.90 -18.10
C GLU A 86 16.80 -5.26 -17.48
N GLY A 87 15.52 -5.64 -17.51
CA GLY A 87 15.07 -6.97 -17.10
C GLY A 87 15.88 -8.11 -17.76
N PRO A 88 15.79 -9.35 -17.25
CA PRO A 88 16.63 -10.46 -17.73
C PRO A 88 16.48 -10.61 -19.25
N ARG A 89 17.60 -10.55 -19.97
CA ARG A 89 17.66 -10.79 -21.42
C ARG A 89 17.33 -12.23 -21.77
#